data_AF-A0A3D3CEA3-F1
#
_entry.id   AF-A0A3D3CEA3-F1
#
_cell.length_a   1.000
_cell.length_b   1.000
_cell.length_c   1.000
_cell.angle_alpha   90.00
_cell.angle_beta   90.00
_cell.angle_gamma   90.00
#
_symmetry.space_group_name_H-M   'P 1'
#
loop_
_entity.id
_entity.type
_entity.pdbx_description
1 polymer ?
#
loop_
_entity_poly.entity_id
_entity_poly.type
_entity_poly.pdbx_seq_one_letter_code
_entity_poly.pdbx_strand_id
1 'polypeptide(L)'
;MAALVVLIVLCGQGRAAEPLRSLLEKRTATIWYEGQTFEGLVLGSRAKFIFVYVDGKLTEQAWKDPETPEWIQQGTGAYGTDLARKKRLFIIRVETNKNLHLDPSMITIGSHVLTWEDILTNKAYVPMGDVPPGLAASFTVAIPASAVKGNRIPIAVDAYSAELKTP
;
A
#
# COMPACT_ATOMS: atom_id res chain seq x y z
N MET A 1 51.93 12.28 38.63
CA MET A 1 50.49 12.12 38.30
C MET A 1 50.23 12.89 37.01
N ALA A 2 49.90 12.20 35.92
CA ALA A 2 49.45 12.84 34.68
C ALA A 2 48.18 12.10 34.24
N ALA A 3 47.08 12.85 34.18
CA ALA A 3 45.75 12.32 33.94
C ALA A 3 45.61 11.89 32.47
N LEU A 4 45.25 10.62 32.27
CA LEU A 4 44.90 10.05 30.98
C LEU A 4 43.47 10.47 30.62
N VAL A 5 43.32 11.35 29.63
CA VAL A 5 42.00 11.71 29.07
C VAL A 5 41.62 10.63 28.06
N VAL A 6 40.66 9.78 28.41
CA VAL A 6 40.07 8.78 27.50
C VAL A 6 38.93 9.46 26.74
N LEU A 7 39.14 9.71 25.45
CA LEU A 7 38.13 10.24 24.54
C LEU A 7 37.23 9.08 24.09
N ILE A 8 36.06 8.93 24.72
CA ILE A 8 35.05 7.95 24.31
C ILE A 8 34.34 8.51 23.06
N VAL A 9 34.78 8.04 21.89
CA VAL A 9 34.05 8.25 20.63
C VAL A 9 32.81 7.36 20.67
N LEU A 10 31.65 7.93 21.01
CA LEU A 10 30.36 7.31 20.73
C LEU A 10 30.17 7.29 19.20
N CYS A 11 30.56 6.20 18.56
CA CYS A 11 30.03 5.85 17.25
C CYS A 11 28.53 5.56 17.42
N GLY A 12 27.70 6.60 17.30
CA GLY A 12 26.29 6.44 17.06
C GLY A 12 26.15 5.62 15.77
N GLN A 13 25.76 4.35 15.90
CA GLN A 13 25.38 3.55 14.74
C GLN A 13 24.12 4.17 14.15
N GLY A 14 24.31 5.12 13.23
CA GLY A 14 23.27 5.58 12.34
C GLY A 14 22.81 4.37 11.55
N ARG A 15 21.67 3.80 11.96
CA ARG A 15 21.03 2.69 11.25
C ARG A 15 20.76 3.22 9.84
N ALA A 16 21.44 2.68 8.83
CA ALA A 16 21.24 3.09 7.45
C ALA A 16 19.74 3.02 7.14
N ALA A 17 19.19 4.10 6.57
CA ALA A 17 17.79 4.15 6.19
C ALA A 17 17.48 2.97 5.27
N GLU A 18 16.40 2.24 5.56
CA GLU A 18 16.00 1.10 4.75
C GLU A 18 15.55 1.63 3.37
N PRO A 19 16.08 1.07 2.25
CA PRO A 19 15.69 1.52 0.92
C PRO A 19 14.19 1.41 0.68
N LEU A 20 13.61 2.38 -0.06
CA LEU A 20 12.17 2.43 -0.36
C LEU A 20 11.65 1.10 -0.90
N ARG A 21 12.39 0.47 -1.82
CA ARG A 21 12.05 -0.83 -2.40
C ARG A 21 11.82 -1.91 -1.34
N SER A 22 12.69 -2.01 -0.34
CA SER A 22 12.55 -3.02 0.71
C SER A 22 11.33 -2.73 1.61
N LEU A 23 11.06 -1.45 1.86
CA LEU A 23 9.86 -1.05 2.60
C LEU A 23 8.57 -1.41 1.85
N LEU A 24 8.54 -1.21 0.52
CA LEU A 24 7.41 -1.58 -0.34
C LEU A 24 7.24 -3.09 -0.39
N GLU A 25 8.31 -3.87 -0.58
CA GLU A 25 8.24 -5.34 -0.59
C GLU A 25 7.61 -5.91 0.69
N LYS A 26 7.91 -5.31 1.86
CA LYS A 26 7.34 -5.71 3.15
C LYS A 26 5.88 -5.29 3.37
N ARG A 27 5.36 -4.36 2.57
CA ARG A 27 4.04 -3.73 2.74
C ARG A 27 3.14 -3.91 1.53
N THR A 28 3.51 -4.78 0.59
CA THR A 28 2.78 -4.98 -0.64
C THR A 28 2.17 -6.37 -0.71
N ALA A 29 0.93 -6.44 -1.15
CA ALA A 29 0.29 -7.67 -1.59
C ALA A 29 -0.34 -7.45 -2.96
N THR A 30 -0.34 -8.49 -3.78
CA THR A 30 -0.86 -8.44 -5.15
C THR A 30 -1.97 -9.47 -5.33
N ILE A 31 -3.08 -9.05 -5.94
CA ILE A 31 -4.17 -9.92 -6.38
C ILE A 31 -4.22 -9.85 -7.91
N TRP A 32 -4.17 -11.03 -8.54
CA TRP A 32 -4.38 -11.18 -9.97
C TRP A 32 -5.84 -11.57 -10.21
N TYR A 33 -6.70 -10.57 -10.39
CA TYR A 33 -8.14 -10.74 -10.49
C TYR A 33 -8.51 -11.50 -11.78
N GLU A 34 -9.31 -12.56 -11.65
CA GLU A 34 -9.59 -13.55 -12.70
C GLU A 34 -8.35 -14.22 -13.33
N GLY A 35 -7.20 -14.11 -12.67
CA GLY A 35 -5.97 -14.78 -13.08
C GLY A 35 -5.93 -16.23 -12.61
N GLN A 36 -5.30 -17.08 -13.41
CA GLN A 36 -4.92 -18.43 -12.99
C GLN A 36 -3.40 -18.52 -12.91
N THR A 37 -2.88 -19.13 -11.85
CA THR A 37 -1.44 -19.35 -11.69
C THR A 37 -1.08 -20.74 -12.19
N PHE A 38 -0.13 -20.81 -13.12
CA PHE A 38 0.43 -22.06 -13.62
C PHE A 38 1.96 -21.95 -13.62
N GLU A 39 2.63 -22.80 -12.85
CA GLU A 39 4.11 -22.82 -12.75
C GLU A 39 4.76 -21.44 -12.47
N GLY A 40 4.09 -20.61 -11.66
CA GLY A 40 4.55 -19.26 -11.33
C GLY A 40 4.20 -18.19 -12.36
N LEU A 41 3.60 -18.55 -13.50
CA LEU A 41 3.04 -17.63 -14.48
C LEU A 41 1.58 -17.33 -14.15
N VAL A 42 1.18 -16.08 -14.32
CA VAL A 42 -0.22 -15.65 -14.19
C VAL A 42 -0.80 -15.52 -15.59
N LEU A 43 -1.81 -16.31 -15.88
CA LEU A 43 -2.49 -16.36 -17.16
C LEU A 43 -3.90 -15.77 -17.05
N GLY A 44 -4.31 -15.05 -18.08
CA GLY A 44 -5.70 -14.64 -18.30
C GLY A 44 -6.25 -13.57 -17.36
N SER A 45 -5.46 -13.01 -16.44
CA SER A 45 -5.91 -12.02 -15.44
C SER A 45 -6.59 -10.83 -16.11
N ARG A 46 -7.76 -10.45 -15.60
CA ARG A 46 -8.50 -9.26 -16.04
C ARG A 46 -7.83 -7.99 -15.55
N ALA A 47 -7.33 -8.02 -14.32
CA ALA A 47 -6.59 -6.92 -13.73
C ALA A 47 -5.61 -7.40 -12.66
N LYS A 48 -4.60 -6.57 -12.37
CA LYS A 48 -3.70 -6.71 -11.24
C LYS A 48 -4.03 -5.60 -10.23
N PHE A 49 -4.32 -6.01 -9.01
CA PHE A 49 -4.49 -5.10 -7.88
C PHE A 49 -3.27 -5.20 -6.98
N ILE A 50 -2.67 -4.06 -6.67
CA ILE A 50 -1.51 -3.94 -5.79
C ILE A 50 -1.98 -3.13 -4.58
N PHE A 51 -1.91 -3.74 -3.40
CA PHE A 51 -2.26 -3.13 -2.14
C PHE A 51 -0.99 -2.79 -1.38
N VAL A 52 -0.83 -1.54 -0.96
CA VAL A 52 0.31 -1.08 -0.19
C VAL A 52 -0.18 -0.56 1.17
N TYR A 53 0.26 -1.17 2.26
CA TYR A 53 0.03 -0.63 3.60
C TYR A 53 0.92 0.59 3.84
N VAL A 54 0.32 1.69 4.33
CA VAL A 54 1.06 2.92 4.62
C VAL A 54 1.26 3.11 6.12
N ASP A 55 2.52 3.17 6.52
CA ASP A 55 2.97 3.52 7.86
C ASP A 55 3.98 4.68 7.82
N GLY A 56 4.34 5.20 8.99
CA GLY A 56 5.23 6.36 9.08
C GLY A 56 6.61 6.13 8.45
N LYS A 57 7.14 4.91 8.51
CA LYS A 57 8.43 4.58 7.88
C LYS A 57 8.35 4.65 6.36
N LEU A 58 7.29 4.09 5.77
CA LEU A 58 7.09 4.18 4.32
C LEU A 58 6.87 5.63 3.90
N THR A 59 6.02 6.38 4.61
CA THR A 59 5.78 7.80 4.32
C THR A 59 7.09 8.59 4.38
N GLU A 60 7.84 8.49 5.47
CA GLU A 60 9.10 9.23 5.63
C GLU A 60 10.07 8.95 4.48
N GLN A 61 10.24 7.68 4.09
CA GLN A 61 11.14 7.33 3.01
C GLN A 61 10.63 7.77 1.64
N ALA A 62 9.32 7.66 1.38
CA ALA A 62 8.69 8.10 0.13
C ALA A 62 8.84 9.61 -0.14
N TRP A 63 8.98 10.43 0.91
CA TRP A 63 9.21 11.88 0.75
C TRP A 63 10.70 12.26 0.71
N LYS A 64 11.60 11.38 1.17
CA LYS A 64 13.05 11.59 1.15
C LYS A 64 13.71 11.11 -0.13
N ASP A 65 13.19 10.03 -0.70
CA ASP A 65 13.76 9.37 -1.87
C ASP A 65 13.27 10.04 -3.17
N PRO A 66 14.16 10.70 -3.94
CA PRO A 66 13.78 11.39 -5.17
C PRO A 66 13.34 10.44 -6.29
N GLU A 67 13.65 9.14 -6.19
CA GLU A 67 13.22 8.12 -7.15
C GLU A 67 11.86 7.52 -6.79
N THR A 68 11.19 8.03 -5.74
CA THR A 68 9.87 7.55 -5.34
C THR A 68 8.87 7.71 -6.49
N PRO A 69 8.17 6.63 -6.87
CA PRO A 69 7.08 6.74 -7.84
C PRO A 69 6.02 7.71 -7.34
N GLU A 70 5.57 8.64 -8.19
CA GLU A 70 4.62 9.69 -7.83
C GLU A 70 3.37 9.15 -7.11
N TRP A 71 2.83 8.03 -7.57
CA TRP A 71 1.65 7.40 -6.97
C TRP A 71 1.86 6.90 -5.54
N ILE A 72 3.10 6.53 -5.17
CA ILE A 72 3.46 6.20 -3.78
C ILE A 72 3.55 7.49 -2.97
N GLN A 73 4.25 8.50 -3.48
CA GLN A 73 4.42 9.77 -2.78
C GLN A 73 3.06 10.43 -2.49
N GLN A 74 2.22 10.60 -3.52
CA GLN A 74 0.84 11.09 -3.39
C GLN A 74 0.01 10.18 -2.48
N GLY A 75 0.12 8.87 -2.65
CA GLY A 75 -0.66 7.88 -1.91
C GLY A 75 -0.40 7.90 -0.39
N THR A 76 0.82 8.29 0.02
CA THR A 76 1.20 8.43 1.43
C THR A 76 0.86 9.79 2.03
N GLY A 77 0.44 10.78 1.24
CA GLY A 77 0.26 12.17 1.68
C GLY A 77 -0.82 12.38 2.74
N ALA A 78 -1.79 11.47 2.85
CA ALA A 78 -2.81 11.53 3.90
C ALA A 78 -2.30 11.02 5.26
N TYR A 79 -1.14 10.36 5.31
CA TYR A 79 -0.59 9.83 6.56
C TYR A 79 -0.25 10.98 7.53
N GLY A 80 -0.68 10.86 8.79
CA GLY A 80 -0.48 11.88 9.81
C GLY A 80 -1.48 13.05 9.77
N THR A 81 -2.38 13.08 8.79
CA THR A 81 -3.49 14.05 8.73
C THR A 81 -4.71 13.57 9.53
N ASP A 82 -5.67 14.47 9.75
CA ASP A 82 -6.94 14.12 10.41
C ASP A 82 -7.75 13.08 9.63
N LEU A 83 -7.58 13.00 8.31
CA LEU A 83 -8.25 12.00 7.46
C LEU A 83 -7.82 10.56 7.81
N ALA A 84 -6.60 10.37 8.32
CA ALA A 84 -6.05 9.07 8.71
C ALA A 84 -6.11 8.79 10.22
N ARG A 85 -6.62 9.73 11.02
CA ARG A 85 -6.67 9.60 12.48
C ARG A 85 -7.53 8.41 12.90
N LYS A 86 -6.99 7.51 13.73
CA LYS A 86 -7.62 6.24 14.16
C LYS A 86 -7.99 5.29 13.01
N LYS A 87 -7.47 5.53 11.81
CA LYS A 87 -7.66 4.69 10.63
C LYS A 87 -6.35 4.01 10.22
N ARG A 88 -6.45 3.06 9.31
CA ARG A 88 -5.31 2.45 8.62
C ARG A 88 -5.37 2.87 7.16
N LEU A 89 -4.23 3.30 6.64
CA LEU A 89 -4.10 3.88 5.32
C LEU A 89 -3.52 2.85 4.36
N PHE A 90 -4.12 2.75 3.17
CA PHE A 90 -3.67 1.88 2.12
C PHE A 90 -3.67 2.63 0.79
N ILE A 91 -2.74 2.27 -0.09
CA ILE A 91 -2.77 2.64 -1.50
C ILE A 91 -3.22 1.41 -2.27
N ILE A 92 -4.17 1.58 -3.17
CA ILE A 92 -4.63 0.54 -4.09
C ILE A 92 -4.28 1.01 -5.49
N ARG A 93 -3.42 0.24 -6.18
CA ARG A 93 -3.11 0.45 -7.59
C ARG A 93 -3.76 -0.66 -8.42
N VAL A 94 -4.43 -0.28 -9.49
CA VAL A 94 -5.13 -1.18 -10.41
C VAL A 94 -4.50 -1.04 -11.80
N GLU A 95 -4.12 -2.18 -12.36
CA GLU A 95 -3.61 -2.29 -13.74
C GLU A 95 -4.52 -3.24 -14.52
N THR A 96 -5.24 -2.73 -15.52
CA THR A 96 -6.25 -3.50 -16.26
C THR A 96 -5.68 -4.11 -17.55
N ASN A 97 -5.92 -5.40 -17.75
CA ASN A 97 -5.55 -6.12 -18.97
C ASN A 97 -6.76 -6.31 -19.90
N LYS A 98 -7.96 -6.34 -19.33
CA LYS A 98 -9.26 -6.45 -20.03
C LYS A 98 -10.23 -5.44 -19.41
N ASN A 99 -11.36 -5.19 -20.09
CA ASN A 99 -12.45 -4.39 -19.52
C ASN A 99 -12.82 -4.92 -18.13
N LEU A 100 -12.95 -4.03 -17.16
CA LEU A 100 -13.27 -4.34 -15.77
C LEU A 100 -14.36 -3.39 -15.31
N HIS A 101 -15.42 -3.90 -14.71
CA HIS A 101 -16.30 -3.07 -13.91
C HIS A 101 -15.76 -3.07 -12.48
N LEU A 102 -15.45 -1.90 -11.91
CA LEU A 102 -14.92 -1.78 -10.55
C LEU A 102 -15.85 -0.97 -9.66
N ASP A 103 -16.25 -1.56 -8.54
CA ASP A 103 -16.98 -0.88 -7.47
C ASP A 103 -16.20 -1.04 -6.15
N PRO A 104 -16.20 -0.03 -5.25
CA PRO A 104 -15.56 -0.16 -3.95
C PRO A 104 -16.00 -1.41 -3.17
N SER A 105 -17.27 -1.83 -3.26
CA SER A 105 -17.79 -2.97 -2.51
C SER A 105 -17.17 -4.31 -2.90
N MET A 106 -16.51 -4.38 -4.07
CA MET A 106 -15.75 -5.56 -4.48
C MET A 106 -14.50 -5.74 -3.61
N ILE A 107 -14.00 -4.67 -2.99
CA ILE A 107 -12.72 -4.66 -2.28
C ILE A 107 -12.95 -4.81 -0.78
N THR A 108 -12.29 -5.80 -0.18
CA THR A 108 -12.26 -6.00 1.27
C THR A 108 -10.84 -5.90 1.80
N ILE A 109 -10.63 -5.18 2.90
CA ILE A 109 -9.36 -5.10 3.62
C ILE A 109 -9.62 -5.39 5.11
N GLY A 110 -8.96 -6.42 5.64
CA GLY A 110 -9.27 -6.94 6.96
C GLY A 110 -10.69 -7.49 6.99
N SER A 111 -11.50 -7.01 7.93
CA SER A 111 -12.94 -7.31 8.01
C SER A 111 -13.83 -6.22 7.41
N HIS A 112 -13.28 -5.24 6.68
CA HIS A 112 -14.01 -4.06 6.21
C HIS A 112 -14.15 -4.10 4.68
N VAL A 113 -15.39 -4.04 4.22
CA VAL A 113 -15.73 -3.87 2.80
C VAL A 113 -15.66 -2.38 2.49
N LEU A 114 -14.95 -2.00 1.43
CA LEU A 114 -14.76 -0.60 1.11
C LEU A 114 -16.07 0.05 0.64
N THR A 115 -16.19 1.33 1.00
CA THR A 115 -17.23 2.23 0.52
C THR A 115 -16.61 3.46 -0.09
N TRP A 116 -17.43 4.29 -0.75
CA TRP A 116 -17.00 5.58 -1.27
C TRP A 116 -16.53 6.58 -0.20
N GLU A 117 -16.86 6.37 1.08
CA GLU A 117 -16.40 7.21 2.20
C GLU A 117 -14.98 6.85 2.67
N ASP A 118 -14.52 5.64 2.37
CA ASP A 118 -13.17 5.20 2.72
C ASP A 118 -12.12 5.76 1.75
N ILE A 119 -12.52 6.19 0.55
CA ILE A 119 -11.62 6.68 -0.49
C ILE A 119 -11.28 8.16 -0.24
N LEU A 120 -9.98 8.43 -0.08
CA LEU A 120 -9.44 9.76 0.17
C LEU A 120 -9.01 10.50 -1.09
N THR A 121 -8.67 9.75 -2.16
CA THR A 121 -8.42 10.35 -3.47
C THR A 121 -9.70 10.99 -4.00
N ASN A 122 -9.58 12.14 -4.66
CA ASN A 122 -10.73 12.80 -5.29
C ASN A 122 -11.43 11.82 -6.25
N LYS A 123 -12.73 11.60 -6.04
CA LYS A 123 -13.56 10.60 -6.72
C LYS A 123 -13.53 10.71 -8.24
N ALA A 124 -13.30 11.90 -8.79
CA ALA A 124 -13.16 12.12 -10.24
C ALA A 124 -11.93 11.43 -10.85
N TYR A 125 -10.93 11.04 -10.04
CA TYR A 125 -9.70 10.38 -10.49
C TYR A 125 -9.61 8.91 -10.06
N VAL A 126 -10.64 8.39 -9.39
CA VAL A 126 -10.67 7.00 -8.93
C VAL A 126 -11.23 6.13 -10.07
N PRO A 127 -10.57 5.03 -10.45
CA PRO A 127 -10.98 4.21 -11.59
C PRO A 127 -12.15 3.28 -11.25
N MET A 128 -13.35 3.83 -11.08
CA MET A 128 -14.58 3.09 -10.73
C MET A 128 -15.58 3.10 -11.89
N GLY A 129 -16.51 2.15 -11.89
CA GLY A 129 -17.40 1.86 -13.00
C GLY A 129 -16.71 1.05 -14.08
N ASP A 130 -17.03 1.30 -15.34
CA ASP A 130 -16.43 0.59 -16.48
C ASP A 130 -15.03 1.14 -16.80
N VAL A 131 -14.02 0.30 -16.57
CA VAL A 131 -12.61 0.61 -16.74
C VAL A 131 -12.07 -0.14 -17.98
N PRO A 132 -11.47 0.58 -18.95
CA PRO A 132 -10.91 -0.04 -20.16
C PRO A 132 -9.60 -0.78 -19.88
N PRO A 133 -9.14 -1.68 -20.76
CA PRO A 133 -7.79 -2.25 -20.70
C PRO A 133 -6.71 -1.18 -20.87
N GLY A 134 -5.52 -1.46 -20.34
CA GLY A 134 -4.36 -0.57 -20.43
C GLY A 134 -4.34 0.57 -19.42
N LEU A 135 -5.33 0.63 -18.52
CA LEU A 135 -5.31 1.60 -17.42
C LEU A 135 -4.27 1.17 -16.38
N ALA A 136 -3.49 2.13 -15.88
CA ALA A 136 -2.78 2.03 -14.62
C ALA A 136 -3.12 3.25 -13.75
N ALA A 137 -3.83 3.03 -12.64
CA ALA A 137 -4.26 4.11 -11.75
C ALA A 137 -4.15 3.68 -10.29
N SER A 138 -4.05 4.66 -9.39
CA SER A 138 -3.94 4.43 -7.95
C SER A 138 -4.84 5.37 -7.17
N PHE A 139 -5.37 4.88 -6.05
CA PHE A 139 -6.14 5.67 -5.11
C PHE A 139 -5.83 5.27 -3.67
N THR A 140 -6.01 6.23 -2.77
CA THR A 140 -5.74 6.07 -1.35
C THR A 140 -7.04 5.83 -0.61
N VAL A 141 -7.02 4.88 0.33
CA VAL A 141 -8.15 4.55 1.19
C VAL A 141 -7.75 4.54 2.65
N ALA A 142 -8.67 4.94 3.52
CA ALA A 142 -8.49 4.90 4.97
C ALA A 142 -9.67 4.18 5.62
N ILE A 143 -9.39 3.01 6.21
CA ILE A 143 -10.40 2.17 6.86
C ILE A 143 -10.28 2.26 8.39
N PRO A 144 -11.34 1.94 9.16
CA PRO A 144 -11.27 1.90 10.61
C PRO A 144 -10.15 0.97 11.11
N ALA A 145 -9.34 1.43 12.07
CA ALA A 145 -8.24 0.60 12.59
C ALA A 145 -8.71 -0.71 13.25
N SER A 146 -9.95 -0.76 13.73
CA SER A 146 -10.58 -1.96 14.30
C SER A 146 -10.81 -3.07 13.28
N ALA A 147 -10.86 -2.76 11.99
CA ALA A 147 -11.02 -3.73 10.91
C ALA A 147 -9.75 -4.57 10.67
N VAL A 148 -8.61 -4.11 11.17
CA VAL A 148 -7.30 -4.73 10.99
C VAL A 148 -6.82 -5.27 12.33
N LYS A 149 -6.59 -6.58 12.40
CA LYS A 149 -6.08 -7.26 13.60
C LYS A 149 -4.77 -7.97 13.30
N GLY A 150 -3.81 -7.87 14.21
CA GLY A 150 -2.49 -8.48 14.05
C GLY A 150 -1.67 -7.85 12.92
N ASN A 151 -0.72 -8.63 12.40
CA ASN A 151 0.22 -8.21 11.35
C ASN A 151 -0.04 -8.90 10.00
N ARG A 152 -1.19 -9.57 9.86
CA ARG A 152 -1.62 -10.28 8.66
C ARG A 152 -3.02 -9.81 8.32
N ILE A 153 -3.12 -9.06 7.24
CA ILE A 153 -4.33 -8.40 6.81
C ILE A 153 -4.86 -9.17 5.60
N PRO A 154 -5.99 -9.88 5.72
CA PRO A 154 -6.63 -10.45 4.54
C PRO A 154 -7.06 -9.31 3.63
N ILE A 155 -6.82 -9.45 2.34
CA ILE A 155 -7.32 -8.54 1.31
C ILE A 155 -8.04 -9.36 0.25
N ALA A 156 -9.12 -8.81 -0.30
CA ALA A 156 -9.88 -9.46 -1.35
C ALA A 156 -10.41 -8.47 -2.39
N VAL A 157 -10.56 -8.97 -3.61
CA VAL A 157 -11.34 -8.37 -4.70
C VAL A 157 -12.31 -9.46 -5.17
N ASP A 158 -13.59 -9.31 -4.81
CA ASP A 158 -14.62 -10.35 -4.86
C ASP A 158 -14.13 -11.68 -4.23
N ALA A 159 -14.10 -12.76 -5.02
CA ALA A 159 -13.68 -14.08 -4.58
C ALA A 159 -12.15 -14.27 -4.58
N TYR A 160 -11.37 -13.31 -5.09
CA TYR A 160 -9.91 -13.41 -5.20
C TYR A 160 -9.26 -12.74 -3.99
N SER A 161 -8.43 -13.46 -3.26
CA SER A 161 -7.83 -12.97 -2.02
C SER A 161 -6.32 -13.13 -1.96
N ALA A 162 -5.68 -12.29 -1.17
CA ALA A 162 -4.29 -12.43 -0.75
C ALA A 162 -4.14 -12.06 0.73
N GLU A 163 -2.95 -12.30 1.27
CA GLU A 163 -2.59 -11.87 2.62
C GLU A 163 -1.52 -10.78 2.53
N LEU A 164 -1.81 -9.63 3.13
CA LEU A 164 -0.86 -8.54 3.28
C LEU A 164 -0.21 -8.62 4.66
N LYS A 165 1.11 -8.76 4.70
CA LYS A 165 1.86 -8.69 5.95
C LYS A 165 2.21 -7.24 6.25
N THR A 166 2.07 -6.85 7.51
CA THR A 166 2.61 -5.59 8.00
C THR A 166 3.86 -5.84 8.85
N PRO A 167 4.84 -4.93 8.82
CA PRO A 167 6.01 -4.99 9.69
C PRO A 167 5.68 -4.95 11.18
#